data_AF-A0A965R918-F1
#
_entry.id   AF-A0A965R918-F1
#
_cell.length_a   1.000
_cell.length_b   1.000
_cell.length_c   1.000
_cell.angle_alpha   90.00
_cell.angle_beta   90.00
_cell.angle_gamma   90.00
#
_symmetry.space_group_name_H-M   'P 1'
#
loop_
_entity.id
_entity.type
_entity.pdbx_description
1 polymer ?
#
loop_
_entity_poly.entity_id
_entity_poly.type
_entity_poly.pdbx_seq_one_letter_code
_entity_poly.pdbx_strand_id
1 'polypeptide(L)'
;MKFMKKSLLFILCCCCVAWTHAQGLHFSQFYNAPLLVNPANAALMPEDDYRIGINYRTQWSSVPVPYKTASFYADLQLLRNKLSTNWIGLGIANFNDKAGDGNLVLNKTQFSLAYHIVLNDFNMLSLGASGGFVQRNMDFNRLSFDTQWDGYSFNPLNSNGEKNGVIKTDYFDLCA
;
A
#
# COMPACT_ATOMS: atom_id res chain seq x y z
N MET A 1 6.92 -44.28 -18.37
CA MET A 1 7.25 -43.55 -17.11
C MET A 1 8.01 -42.22 -17.29
N LYS A 2 8.87 -42.00 -18.32
CA LYS A 2 9.61 -40.72 -18.49
C LYS A 2 8.71 -39.50 -18.84
N PHE A 3 7.62 -39.70 -19.58
CA PHE A 3 6.67 -38.63 -19.95
C PHE A 3 5.84 -38.09 -18.77
N MET A 4 5.42 -38.96 -17.84
CA MET A 4 4.68 -38.54 -16.63
C MET A 4 5.53 -37.65 -15.71
N LYS A 5 6.84 -37.89 -15.61
CA LYS A 5 7.74 -37.05 -14.80
C LYS A 5 7.91 -35.63 -15.38
N LYS A 6 7.93 -35.49 -16.72
CA LYS A 6 8.01 -34.19 -17.39
C LYS A 6 6.70 -33.40 -17.26
N SER A 7 5.55 -34.08 -17.35
CA SER A 7 4.23 -33.46 -17.13
C SER A 7 4.06 -32.99 -15.68
N LEU A 8 4.50 -33.79 -14.70
CA LEU A 8 4.48 -33.41 -13.29
C LEU A 8 5.38 -32.19 -12.99
N LEU A 9 6.58 -32.14 -13.59
CA LEU A 9 7.51 -31.01 -13.44
C LEU A 9 6.93 -29.73 -14.07
N PHE A 10 6.22 -29.86 -15.19
CA PHE A 10 5.55 -28.75 -15.86
C PHE A 10 4.39 -28.20 -15.03
N ILE A 11 3.56 -29.08 -14.45
CA ILE A 11 2.44 -28.70 -13.57
C ILE A 11 2.98 -28.04 -12.28
N LEU A 12 4.06 -28.56 -11.70
CA LEU A 12 4.70 -27.97 -10.52
C LEU A 12 5.27 -26.57 -10.82
N CYS A 13 5.91 -26.40 -11.98
CA CYS A 13 6.43 -25.12 -12.44
C CYS A 13 5.30 -24.10 -12.67
N CYS A 14 4.18 -24.54 -13.28
CA CYS A 14 2.97 -23.73 -13.46
C CYS A 14 2.30 -23.34 -12.13
N CYS A 15 2.35 -24.18 -11.09
CA CYS A 15 1.84 -23.82 -9.76
C CYS A 15 2.72 -22.78 -9.06
N CYS A 16 4.03 -22.77 -9.29
CA CYS A 16 4.94 -21.79 -8.67
C CYS A 16 4.79 -20.36 -9.24
N VAL A 17 4.30 -20.20 -10.48
CA VAL A 17 4.09 -18.86 -11.10
C VAL A 17 2.76 -18.21 -10.73
N ALA A 18 1.84 -18.92 -10.06
CA ALA A 18 0.53 -18.39 -9.70
C ALA A 18 0.55 -17.41 -8.51
N TRP A 19 1.70 -17.25 -7.83
CA TRP A 19 1.84 -16.42 -6.63
C TRP A 19 2.83 -15.29 -6.89
N THR A 20 2.50 -14.41 -7.82
CA THR A 20 3.22 -13.14 -7.97
C THR A 20 2.55 -12.10 -7.08
N HIS A 21 3.18 -11.82 -5.93
CA HIS A 21 2.82 -10.66 -5.13
C HIS A 21 3.40 -9.41 -5.81
N ALA A 22 2.53 -8.56 -6.36
CA ALA A 22 2.96 -7.25 -6.82
C ALA A 22 3.52 -6.44 -5.64
N GLN A 23 4.62 -5.70 -5.87
CA GLN A 23 5.18 -4.86 -4.82
C GLN A 23 4.26 -3.65 -4.58
N GLY A 24 3.72 -3.59 -3.37
CA GLY A 24 3.03 -2.42 -2.87
C GLY A 24 4.00 -1.31 -2.51
N LEU A 25 3.45 -0.11 -2.35
CA LEU A 25 4.19 1.03 -1.82
C LEU A 25 4.72 0.71 -0.41
N HIS A 26 6.02 0.94 -0.21
CA HIS A 26 6.67 0.82 1.10
C HIS A 26 7.67 1.95 1.29
N PHE A 27 7.83 2.40 2.53
CA PHE A 27 8.86 3.37 2.91
C PHE A 27 10.15 2.63 3.27
N SER A 28 11.31 3.24 2.97
CA SER A 28 12.61 2.72 3.43
C SER A 28 12.75 2.80 4.94
N GLN A 29 12.19 3.87 5.54
CA GLN A 29 12.07 4.03 6.99
C GLN A 29 10.77 3.38 7.48
N PHE A 30 10.69 2.06 7.38
CA PHE A 30 9.48 1.29 7.74
C PHE A 30 9.05 1.51 9.20
N TYR A 31 10.00 1.78 10.10
CA TYR A 31 9.74 2.09 11.51
C TYR A 31 9.01 3.43 11.71
N ASN A 32 9.10 4.36 10.76
CA ASN A 32 8.39 5.64 10.76
C ASN A 32 7.02 5.57 10.09
N ALA A 33 6.58 4.40 9.61
CA ALA A 33 5.22 4.19 9.11
C ALA A 33 4.68 2.81 9.54
N PRO A 34 4.63 2.53 10.86
CA PRO A 34 4.43 1.18 11.40
C PRO A 34 3.09 0.56 11.03
N LEU A 35 2.04 1.38 10.95
CA LEU A 35 0.69 0.94 10.55
C LEU A 35 0.65 0.45 9.10
N LEU A 36 1.47 1.01 8.20
CA LEU A 36 1.53 0.61 6.79
C LEU A 36 2.31 -0.69 6.57
N VAL A 37 3.11 -1.11 7.56
CA VAL A 37 3.91 -2.34 7.51
C VAL A 37 3.09 -3.53 7.99
N ASN A 38 2.45 -3.40 9.15
CA ASN A 38 1.68 -4.47 9.76
C ASN A 38 0.57 -3.88 10.66
N PRO A 39 -0.71 -4.31 10.51
CA PRO A 39 -1.78 -3.88 11.39
C PRO A 39 -1.54 -4.19 12.87
N ALA A 40 -0.81 -5.26 13.20
CA ALA A 40 -0.44 -5.62 14.56
C ALA A 40 0.52 -4.62 15.24
N ASN A 41 1.03 -3.63 14.51
CA ASN A 41 1.82 -2.54 15.10
C ASN A 41 0.96 -1.37 15.62
N ALA A 42 -0.37 -1.44 15.47
CA ALA A 42 -1.26 -0.37 15.94
C ALA A 42 -1.19 -0.23 17.45
N ALA A 43 -0.70 0.92 17.94
CA ALA A 43 -0.44 1.17 19.35
C ALA A 43 0.50 0.15 20.01
N LEU A 44 1.45 -0.41 19.26
CA LEU A 44 2.57 -1.19 19.80
C LEU A 44 3.59 -0.25 20.47
N MET A 45 3.18 0.42 21.55
CA MET A 45 3.96 1.41 22.29
C MET A 45 3.68 1.25 23.79
N PRO A 46 4.41 0.38 24.50
CA PRO A 46 4.12 0.13 25.91
C PRO A 46 4.26 1.35 26.84
N GLU A 47 4.98 2.39 26.40
CA GLU A 47 5.30 3.57 27.21
C GLU A 47 4.43 4.79 26.88
N ASP A 48 3.79 4.82 25.70
CA ASP A 48 3.04 5.96 25.19
C ASP A 48 1.55 5.62 25.05
N ASP A 49 0.67 6.62 25.16
CA ASP A 49 -0.77 6.41 24.97
C ASP A 49 -1.24 6.65 23.53
N TYR A 50 -0.49 7.45 22.77
CA TYR A 50 -0.81 7.81 21.39
C TYR A 50 0.46 8.13 20.60
N ARG A 51 0.39 7.94 19.28
CA ARG A 51 1.45 8.35 18.36
C ARG A 51 0.82 8.90 17.09
N ILE A 52 1.45 9.94 16.56
CA ILE A 52 1.06 10.60 15.32
C ILE A 52 2.33 10.80 14.50
N GLY A 53 2.26 10.59 13.20
CA GLY A 53 3.38 10.85 12.31
C GLY A 53 2.96 11.25 10.91
N ILE A 54 3.82 12.02 10.27
CA ILE A 54 3.68 12.47 8.88
C ILE A 54 4.97 12.09 8.18
N ASN A 55 4.86 11.47 7.01
CA ASN A 55 5.98 11.12 6.16
C ASN A 55 5.81 11.74 4.79
N TYR A 56 6.89 12.28 4.25
CA TYR A 56 6.95 12.74 2.88
C TYR A 56 8.16 12.12 2.19
N ARG A 57 7.93 11.50 1.04
CA ARG A 57 8.95 10.82 0.24
C ARG A 57 8.91 11.33 -1.18
N THR A 58 10.09 11.62 -1.72
CA THR A 58 10.29 11.86 -3.15
C THR A 58 11.29 10.84 -3.69
N GLN A 59 10.95 10.15 -4.78
CA GLN A 59 11.83 9.20 -5.45
C GLN A 59 12.12 9.64 -6.88
N TRP A 60 13.31 9.29 -7.38
CA TRP A 60 13.77 9.57 -8.73
C TRP A 60 13.76 11.06 -9.08
N SER A 61 14.16 11.90 -8.13
CA SER A 61 14.24 13.36 -8.31
C SER A 61 15.17 13.81 -9.44
N SER A 62 16.09 12.96 -9.90
CA SER A 62 16.99 13.21 -11.03
C SER A 62 16.41 12.85 -12.39
N VAL A 63 15.28 12.12 -12.42
CA VAL A 63 14.49 11.86 -13.64
C VAL A 63 13.50 13.03 -13.77
N PRO A 64 13.14 13.49 -14.99
CA PRO A 64 12.28 14.67 -15.17
C PRO A 64 10.95 14.60 -14.42
N VAL A 65 10.49 13.40 -14.08
CA VAL A 65 9.19 13.16 -13.49
C VAL A 65 9.30 12.31 -12.20
N PRO A 66 9.36 12.94 -11.01
CA PRO A 66 9.56 12.24 -9.74
C PRO A 66 8.27 11.67 -9.17
N TYR A 67 8.40 10.57 -8.40
CA TYR A 67 7.30 10.02 -7.60
C TYR A 67 7.23 10.76 -6.26
N LYS A 68 6.04 11.20 -5.88
CA LYS A 68 5.80 11.93 -4.62
C LYS A 68 4.78 11.18 -3.79
N THR A 69 5.19 10.72 -2.61
CA THR A 69 4.32 10.06 -1.64
C THR A 69 4.23 10.92 -0.38
N ALA A 70 3.01 11.25 0.05
CA ALA A 70 2.75 11.77 1.38
C ALA A 70 1.99 10.72 2.19
N SER A 71 2.30 10.58 3.47
CA SER A 71 1.59 9.68 4.37
C SER A 71 1.39 10.34 5.73
N PHE A 72 0.28 10.00 6.35
CA PHE A 72 -0.08 10.36 7.71
C PHE A 72 -0.52 9.11 8.43
N TYR A 73 -0.18 8.98 9.71
CA TYR A 73 -0.72 7.94 10.56
C TYR A 73 -0.92 8.46 11.98
N ALA A 74 -1.89 7.87 12.67
CA ALA A 74 -2.15 8.08 14.07
C ALA A 74 -2.64 6.78 14.70
N ASP A 75 -2.15 6.45 15.88
CA ASP A 75 -2.62 5.32 16.68
C ASP A 75 -2.73 5.66 18.15
N LEU A 76 -3.61 4.94 18.83
CA LEU A 76 -4.00 5.18 20.21
C LEU A 76 -4.18 3.86 20.97
N GLN A 77 -3.68 3.84 22.19
CA GLN A 77 -3.80 2.70 23.09
C GLN A 77 -5.07 2.81 23.93
N LEU A 78 -5.86 1.74 23.96
CA LEU A 78 -7.08 1.62 24.75
C LEU A 78 -6.98 0.50 25.79
N LEU A 79 -7.71 0.68 26.89
CA LEU A 79 -7.98 -0.33 27.92
C LEU A 79 -6.77 -0.84 28.72
N ARG A 80 -5.61 -0.18 28.64
CA ARG A 80 -4.42 -0.56 29.43
C ARG A 80 -4.71 -0.72 30.92
N ASN A 81 -5.40 0.25 31.52
CA ASN A 81 -5.72 0.26 32.95
C ASN A 81 -6.81 -0.74 33.37
N LYS A 82 -7.55 -1.33 32.42
CA LYS A 82 -8.61 -2.32 32.70
C LYS A 82 -8.16 -3.77 32.52
N LEU A 83 -7.12 -3.98 31.71
CA LEU A 83 -6.66 -5.31 31.31
C LEU A 83 -5.34 -5.72 31.98
N SER A 84 -4.92 -5.00 33.04
CA SER A 84 -3.69 -5.15 33.83
C SER A 84 -2.40 -4.97 33.02
N THR A 85 -2.22 -5.79 31.99
CA THR A 85 -0.99 -5.92 31.19
C THR A 85 -1.26 -5.89 29.69
N ASN A 86 -2.47 -6.23 29.25
CA ASN A 86 -2.85 -6.27 27.84
C ASN A 86 -3.50 -4.96 27.40
N TRP A 87 -3.55 -4.71 26.10
CA TRP A 87 -4.27 -3.54 25.56
C TRP A 87 -4.76 -3.76 24.14
N ILE A 88 -5.71 -2.91 23.77
CA ILE A 88 -6.22 -2.81 22.40
C ILE A 88 -5.58 -1.58 21.75
N GLY A 89 -5.05 -1.74 20.55
CA GLY A 89 -4.58 -0.64 19.72
C GLY A 89 -5.58 -0.31 18.63
N LEU A 90 -5.88 0.98 18.46
CA LEU A 90 -6.59 1.49 17.29
C LEU A 90 -5.64 2.37 16.49
N GLY A 91 -5.65 2.22 15.18
CA GLY A 91 -4.80 3.00 14.29
C GLY A 91 -5.55 3.43 13.02
N ILE A 92 -5.16 4.58 12.49
CA ILE A 92 -5.52 5.03 11.16
C ILE A 92 -4.25 5.41 10.42
N ALA A 93 -4.12 4.98 9.17
CA ALA A 93 -3.07 5.44 8.29
C ALA A 93 -3.63 5.80 6.93
N ASN A 94 -3.11 6.88 6.36
CA ASN A 94 -3.39 7.29 5.00
C ASN A 94 -2.07 7.48 4.25
N PHE A 95 -2.09 7.18 2.97
CA PHE A 95 -1.08 7.70 2.07
C PHE A 95 -1.69 8.13 0.74
N ASN A 96 -1.08 9.16 0.17
CA ASN A 96 -1.31 9.64 -1.17
C ASN A 96 -0.01 9.51 -1.96
N ASP A 97 -0.03 8.68 -3.00
CA ASP A 97 1.08 8.49 -3.92
C ASP A 97 0.71 9.09 -5.28
N LYS A 98 1.57 9.96 -5.79
CA LYS A 98 1.48 10.55 -7.12
C LYS A 98 2.66 10.07 -7.95
N ALA A 99 2.34 9.25 -8.94
CA ALA A 99 3.32 8.72 -9.88
C ALA A 99 3.43 9.65 -11.10
N GLY A 100 4.67 9.93 -11.49
CA GLY A 100 4.95 10.75 -12.66
C GLY A 100 4.38 12.17 -12.53
N ASP A 101 3.88 12.72 -13.65
CA ASP A 101 3.30 14.08 -13.73
C ASP A 101 1.90 14.16 -13.10
N GLY A 102 1.56 13.23 -12.19
CA GLY A 102 0.22 13.08 -11.63
C GLY A 102 -0.72 12.27 -12.51
N ASN A 103 -0.18 11.49 -13.45
CA ASN A 103 -0.97 10.66 -14.37
C ASN A 103 -1.63 9.49 -13.65
N LEU A 104 -1.04 9.02 -12.55
CA LEU A 104 -1.61 8.01 -11.67
C LEU A 104 -1.52 8.48 -10.22
N VAL A 105 -2.68 8.56 -9.56
CA VAL A 105 -2.80 8.95 -8.15
C VAL A 105 -3.43 7.81 -7.38
N LEU A 106 -2.75 7.33 -6.35
CA LEU A 106 -3.24 6.30 -5.43
C LEU A 106 -3.45 6.93 -4.06
N ASN A 107 -4.67 6.84 -3.55
CA ASN A 107 -5.00 7.24 -2.18
C ASN A 107 -5.51 6.00 -1.44
N LYS A 108 -4.84 5.63 -0.35
CA LYS A 108 -5.28 4.53 0.52
C LYS A 108 -5.46 5.07 1.92
N THR A 109 -6.64 4.84 2.49
CA THR A 109 -6.90 5.03 3.91
C THR A 109 -7.17 3.68 4.53
N GLN A 110 -6.47 3.35 5.61
CA GLN A 110 -6.66 2.12 6.37
C GLN A 110 -6.93 2.41 7.83
N PHE A 111 -7.76 1.57 8.42
CA PHE A 111 -8.02 1.49 9.84
C PHE A 111 -7.48 0.15 10.34
N SER A 112 -6.72 0.19 11.42
CA SER A 112 -6.08 -0.97 12.03
C SER A 112 -6.61 -1.16 13.46
N LEU A 113 -6.83 -2.41 13.82
CA LEU A 113 -7.17 -2.86 15.16
C LEU A 113 -6.13 -3.90 15.57
N ALA A 114 -5.51 -3.73 16.72
CA ALA A 114 -4.56 -4.69 17.27
C ALA A 114 -4.91 -5.05 18.72
N TYR A 115 -4.50 -6.25 19.12
CA TYR A 115 -4.56 -6.73 20.50
C TYR A 115 -3.18 -7.23 20.91
N HIS A 116 -2.69 -6.71 22.02
CA HIS A 116 -1.37 -7.00 22.54
C HIS A 116 -1.47 -7.78 23.85
N ILE A 117 -0.84 -8.95 23.87
CA ILE A 117 -0.81 -9.87 24.99
C ILE A 117 0.61 -9.91 25.54
N VAL A 118 0.79 -9.40 26.75
CA VAL A 118 2.08 -9.51 27.45
C VAL A 118 2.11 -10.87 28.14
N LEU A 119 3.02 -11.74 27.70
CA LEU A 119 3.16 -13.08 28.25
C LEU A 119 4.04 -13.04 29.51
N ASN A 120 5.22 -12.42 29.38
CA ASN A 120 6.22 -12.24 30.42
C ASN A 120 6.91 -10.87 30.22
N ASP A 121 7.80 -10.47 31.13
CA ASP A 121 8.57 -9.21 31.04
C ASP A 121 9.39 -9.06 29.75
N PHE A 122 9.70 -10.16 29.06
CA PHE A 122 10.50 -10.17 27.83
C PHE A 122 9.73 -10.58 26.57
N ASN A 123 8.50 -11.07 26.70
CA ASN A 123 7.75 -11.66 25.58
C ASN A 123 6.36 -11.06 25.46
N MET A 124 6.03 -10.60 24.25
CA MET A 124 4.73 -10.07 23.91
C MET A 124 4.27 -10.63 22.57
N LEU A 125 3.01 -11.01 22.50
CA LEU A 125 2.34 -11.44 21.28
C LEU A 125 1.36 -10.35 20.84
N SER A 126 1.41 -9.96 19.56
CA SER A 126 0.53 -8.96 19.00
C SER A 126 -0.22 -9.54 17.81
N LEU A 127 -1.52 -9.36 17.79
CA LEU A 127 -2.40 -9.78 16.69
C LEU A 127 -3.11 -8.53 16.18
N GLY A 128 -3.22 -8.35 14.86
CA GLY A 128 -3.90 -7.20 14.31
C GLY A 128 -4.59 -7.50 13.00
N ALA A 129 -5.64 -6.74 12.72
CA ALA A 129 -6.34 -6.74 11.45
C ALA A 129 -6.57 -5.29 11.01
N SER A 130 -6.68 -5.08 9.71
CA SER A 130 -6.96 -3.79 9.12
C SER A 130 -7.90 -3.90 7.94
N GLY A 131 -8.74 -2.87 7.82
CA GLY A 131 -9.56 -2.63 6.66
C GLY A 131 -9.18 -1.30 6.03
N GLY A 132 -8.94 -1.32 4.73
CA GLY A 132 -8.58 -0.16 3.94
C GLY A 132 -9.55 0.09 2.81
N PHE A 133 -9.68 1.35 2.45
CA PHE A 133 -10.32 1.80 1.23
C PHE A 133 -9.27 2.45 0.34
N VAL A 134 -9.20 1.97 -0.90
CA VAL A 134 -8.21 2.40 -1.88
C VAL A 134 -8.92 3.03 -3.06
N GLN A 135 -8.47 4.22 -3.43
CA GLN A 135 -8.90 4.93 -4.61
C GLN A 135 -7.72 5.14 -5.54
N ARG A 136 -7.87 4.72 -6.78
CA ARG A 136 -6.87 4.86 -7.83
C ARG A 136 -7.47 5.70 -8.95
N ASN A 137 -6.87 6.84 -9.24
CA ASN A 137 -7.29 7.73 -10.32
C ASN A 137 -6.19 7.79 -11.40
N MET A 138 -6.58 7.74 -12.67
CA MET A 138 -5.69 7.89 -13.82
C MET A 138 -6.24 8.92 -14.80
N ASP A 139 -5.42 9.90 -15.17
CA ASP A 139 -5.77 10.92 -16.17
C ASP A 139 -5.10 10.62 -17.51
N PHE A 140 -5.90 10.12 -18.45
CA PHE A 140 -5.45 9.78 -19.80
C PHE A 140 -5.18 11.02 -20.68
N ASN A 141 -5.65 12.21 -20.32
CA ASN A 141 -5.35 13.42 -21.10
C ASN A 141 -3.90 13.91 -20.89
N ARG A 142 -3.27 13.48 -19.80
CA ARG A 142 -1.87 13.78 -19.48
C ARG A 142 -0.91 12.72 -20.02
N LEU A 143 -1.43 11.67 -20.67
CA LEU A 143 -0.66 10.62 -21.33
C LEU A 143 -0.64 10.89 -22.84
N SER A 144 0.51 10.63 -23.47
CA SER A 144 0.68 10.70 -24.92
C SER A 144 0.47 9.32 -25.53
N PHE A 145 -0.38 9.22 -26.55
CA PHE A 145 -0.69 7.98 -27.27
C PHE A 145 -0.25 8.06 -28.74
N ASP A 146 -0.01 6.91 -29.35
CA ASP A 146 0.39 6.80 -30.76
C ASP A 146 -0.63 7.44 -31.73
N THR A 147 -1.92 7.45 -31.37
CA THR A 147 -2.99 8.11 -32.12
C THR A 147 -2.82 9.63 -32.23
N GLN A 148 -2.01 10.24 -31.37
CA GLN A 148 -1.68 11.66 -31.36
C GLN A 148 -0.43 11.97 -32.21
N TRP A 149 0.21 10.94 -32.76
CA TRP A 149 1.33 11.06 -33.69
C TRP A 149 0.86 10.82 -35.11
N ASP A 150 1.11 11.77 -36.00
CA ASP A 150 0.76 11.67 -37.43
C ASP A 150 1.89 11.06 -38.29
N GLY A 151 2.92 10.52 -37.64
CA GLY A 151 4.14 9.96 -38.28
C GLY A 151 5.28 10.96 -38.47
N TYR A 152 5.03 12.27 -38.35
CA TYR A 152 6.03 13.33 -38.50
C TYR A 152 6.07 14.31 -37.32
N SER A 153 4.95 14.53 -36.65
CA SER A 153 4.79 15.48 -35.56
C SER A 153 3.77 15.01 -34.50
N PHE A 154 3.98 15.46 -33.27
CA PHE A 154 3.04 15.23 -32.18
C PHE A 154 1.98 16.33 -32.16
N ASN A 155 0.70 15.95 -32.24
CA ASN A 155 -0.42 16.88 -32.18
C ASN A 155 -1.29 16.62 -30.92
N PRO A 156 -1.17 17.44 -29.87
CA PRO A 156 -1.92 17.26 -28.63
C PRO A 156 -3.43 17.55 -28.76
N LEU A 157 -3.87 18.13 -29.88
CA LEU A 157 -5.29 18.39 -30.14
C LEU A 157 -6.02 17.17 -30.71
N ASN A 158 -5.28 16.16 -31.18
CA ASN A 158 -5.88 14.92 -31.64
C ASN A 158 -6.42 14.12 -30.44
N SER A 159 -7.60 13.52 -30.61
CA SER A 159 -8.18 12.62 -29.63
C SER A 159 -7.22 11.46 -29.35
N ASN A 160 -6.88 11.23 -28.09
CA ASN A 160 -6.06 10.08 -27.67
C ASN A 160 -6.69 8.72 -28.02
N GLY A 161 -7.98 8.67 -28.36
CA GLY A 161 -8.66 7.45 -28.82
C GLY A 161 -9.10 6.54 -27.67
N GLU A 162 -8.62 6.80 -26.45
CA GLU A 162 -8.97 6.12 -25.22
C GLU A 162 -10.30 6.66 -24.66
N LYS A 163 -11.41 6.35 -25.34
CA LYS A 163 -12.75 6.52 -24.77
C LYS A 163 -13.04 5.31 -23.87
N ASN A 164 -13.11 5.55 -22.55
CA ASN A 164 -13.50 4.59 -21.50
C ASN A 164 -12.36 3.87 -20.74
N GLY A 165 -11.14 4.39 -20.71
CA GLY A 165 -10.17 3.96 -19.69
C GLY A 165 -10.78 4.18 -18.29
N VAL A 166 -10.66 3.22 -17.36
CA VAL A 166 -11.20 3.37 -15.99
C VAL A 166 -10.47 4.52 -15.31
N ILE A 167 -11.07 5.71 -15.37
CA ILE A 167 -10.52 6.95 -14.81
C ILE A 167 -10.36 6.80 -13.30
N LYS A 168 -11.29 6.11 -12.64
CA LYS A 168 -11.28 5.92 -11.19
C LYS A 168 -11.66 4.50 -10.81
N THR A 169 -10.81 3.82 -10.04
CA THR A 169 -11.08 2.51 -9.45
C THR A 169 -11.07 2.64 -7.94
N ASP A 170 -12.18 2.29 -7.30
CA ASP A 170 -12.32 2.25 -5.84
C ASP A 170 -12.50 0.79 -5.41
N TYR A 171 -11.73 0.35 -4.42
CA TYR A 171 -11.82 -1.02 -3.88
C TYR A 171 -11.50 -1.06 -2.39
N PHE A 172 -12.02 -2.09 -1.72
CA PHE A 172 -11.69 -2.39 -0.33
C PHE A 172 -10.50 -3.35 -0.27
N ASP A 173 -9.64 -3.11 0.70
CA ASP A 173 -8.46 -3.91 1.00
C ASP A 173 -8.56 -4.42 2.45
N LEU A 174 -8.18 -5.67 2.69
CA LEU A 174 -8.24 -6.30 3.99
C LEU A 174 -6.89 -6.98 4.25
N CYS A 175 -6.31 -6.71 5.41
CA CYS A 175 -5.04 -7.30 5.84
C CYS A 175 -5.16 -7.75 7.29
N ALA A 176 -4.69 -8.96 7.59
CA ALA A 176 -4.61 -9.55 8.92
C ALA A 176 -3.25 -10.23 9.09
#